data_AF-F6G9T7-F1
#
_entry.id   AF-F6G9T7-F1
#
_cell.length_a   1.000
_cell.length_b   1.000
_cell.length_c   1.000
_cell.angle_alpha   90.00
_cell.angle_beta   90.00
_cell.angle_gamma   90.00
#
_symmetry.space_group_name_H-M   'P 1'
#
loop_
_entity.id
_entity.type
_entity.pdbx_description
1 polymer ?
#
loop_
_entity_poly.entity_id
_entity_poly.type
_entity_poly.pdbx_seq_one_letter_code
_entity_poly.pdbx_strand_id
1 'polypeptide(L)' 'MSGGEIAFLLGFEDPNSFYRAFQDWTGQTPDSARHAMRLN' A
#
# COMPACT_ATOMS: atom_id res chain seq x y z
N MET A 1 -8.88 -5.24 -4.49
CA MET A 1 -7.82 -4.46 -5.15
C MET A 1 -6.49 -4.79 -4.49
N SER A 2 -5.55 -5.31 -5.28
CA SER A 2 -4.18 -5.64 -4.90
C SER A 2 -3.34 -4.38 -4.73
N GLY A 3 -2.19 -4.48 -4.04
CA GLY A 3 -1.25 -3.36 -3.95
C GLY A 3 -0.62 -3.00 -5.30
N GLY A 4 -0.47 -3.96 -6.23
CA GLY A 4 0.02 -3.69 -7.58
C GLY A 4 -0.95 -2.86 -8.42
N GLU A 5 -2.26 -3.13 -8.34
CA GLU A 5 -3.27 -2.31 -9.01
C GLU A 5 -3.29 -0.88 -8.47
N ILE A 6 -3.13 -0.70 -7.16
CA ILE A 6 -3.03 0.63 -6.55
C ILE A 6 -1.78 1.35 -7.04
N ALA A 7 -0.63 0.67 -7.05
CA ALA A 7 0.61 1.23 -7.53
C ALA A 7 0.49 1.72 -8.99
N PHE A 8 -0.11 0.90 -9.86
CA PHE A 8 -0.38 1.26 -11.25
C PHE A 8 -1.29 2.50 -11.37
N LEU A 9 -2.41 2.52 -10.64
CA LEU A 9 -3.36 3.64 -10.68
C LEU A 9 -2.76 4.95 -10.14
N LEU A 10 -1.81 4.87 -9.23
CA LEU A 10 -1.09 6.01 -8.67
C LEU A 10 0.15 6.42 -9.50
N GLY A 11 0.46 5.70 -10.59
CA GLY A 11 1.58 6.03 -11.48
C GLY A 11 2.96 5.63 -10.95
N PHE A 12 3.03 4.67 -10.02
CA PHE A 12 4.32 4.09 -9.62
C PHE A 12 4.87 3.20 -10.74
N GLU A 13 6.17 3.31 -10.98
CA GLU A 13 6.88 2.49 -11.98
C GLU A 13 6.86 0.99 -11.62
N ASP A 14 6.93 0.66 -10.33
CA ASP A 14 6.88 -0.71 -9.82
C ASP A 14 6.13 -0.77 -8.46
N PRO A 15 5.36 -1.85 -8.18
CA PRO A 15 4.67 -2.03 -6.91
C PRO A 15 5.56 -1.95 -5.66
N ASN A 16 6.82 -2.37 -5.70
CA ASN A 16 7.73 -2.29 -4.55
C ASN A 16 8.05 -0.85 -4.16
N SER A 17 8.05 0.08 -5.11
CA SER A 17 8.20 1.50 -4.83
C SER A 17 6.98 2.04 -4.08
N PHE A 18 5.77 1.59 -4.45
CA PHE A 18 4.56 1.90 -3.70
C PHE A 18 4.59 1.31 -2.28
N TYR A 19 4.96 0.03 -2.11
CA TYR A 19 5.02 -0.60 -0.80
C TYR A 19 6.00 0.12 0.15
N ARG A 20 7.18 0.50 -0.36
CA ARG A 20 8.19 1.26 0.41
C ARG A 20 7.68 2.64 0.79
N ALA A 21 7.21 3.43 -0.18
CA ALA A 21 6.68 4.77 0.07
C ALA A 21 5.52 4.75 1.08
N PHE A 22 4.57 3.82 0.92
CA PHE A 22 3.46 3.67 1.84
C PHE A 22 3.94 3.35 3.26
N GLN A 23 4.87 2.41 3.42
CA GLN A 23 5.42 2.06 4.73
C GLN A 23 6.20 3.22 5.35
N ASP A 24 6.98 3.94 4.57
CA ASP A 24 7.75 5.10 5.05
C ASP A 24 6.82 6.23 5.52
N TRP A 25 5.69 6.46 4.83
CA TRP A 25 4.75 7.53 5.19
C TRP A 25 3.82 7.16 6.35
N THR A 26 3.41 5.90 6.44
CA THR A 26 2.36 5.46 7.39
C THR A 26 2.91 4.67 8.57
N GLY A 27 4.15 4.19 8.49
CA GLY A 27 4.75 3.28 9.47
C GLY A 27 4.23 1.85 9.41
N GLN A 28 3.37 1.49 8.45
CA GLN A 28 2.73 0.18 8.36
C GLN A 28 2.63 -0.32 6.92
N THR A 29 2.48 -1.63 6.74
CA THR A 29 2.25 -2.20 5.41
C THR A 29 0.82 -1.94 4.93
N PRO A 30 0.57 -1.87 3.61
CA PRO A 30 -0.79 -1.73 3.08
C PRO A 30 -1.74 -2.85 3.53
N ASP A 31 -1.23 -4.07 3.73
CA ASP A 31 -2.03 -5.20 4.22
C ASP A 31 -2.45 -5.00 5.68
N SER A 32 -1.51 -4.62 6.55
CA SER A 32 -1.79 -4.31 7.95
C SER A 32 -2.81 -3.17 8.09
N ALA A 33 -2.71 -2.13 7.26
CA ALA A 33 -3.70 -1.05 7.20
C ALA A 33 -5.10 -1.54 6.87
N ARG A 34 -5.24 -2.40 5.85
CA ARG A 34 -6.53 -2.98 5.48
C ARG A 34 -7.08 -3.90 6.55
N HIS A 35 -6.22 -4.67 7.23
CA HIS A 35 -6.63 -5.53 8.32
C HIS A 35 -7.16 -4.70 9.50
N ALA A 36 -6.45 -3.65 9.90
CA ALA A 36 -6.88 -2.73 10.94
C ALA A 36 -8.23 -2.07 10.62
N MET A 37 -8.43 -1.63 9.38
CA MET A 37 -9.71 -1.06 8.94
C MET A 37 -10.89 -2.04 8.98
N ARG A 38 -10.65 -3.35 8.87
CA ARG A 38 -11.71 -4.38 8.96
C ARG A 38 -12.11 -4.71 10.39
N LEU A 39 -11.25 -4.41 11.35
CA LEU A 39 -11.48 -4.65 12.77
C LEU A 39 -12.19 -3.48 13.46
N ASN A 40 -12.46 -2.40 12.72
CA ASN A 40 -13.17 -1.20 13.17
C ASN A 40 -14.57 -1.14 12.55
#